data_AF-A0A2E6XM80-F1
#
_entry.id   AF-A0A2E6XM80-F1
#
_cell.length_a   1.000
_cell.length_b   1.000
_cell.length_c   1.000
_cell.angle_alpha   90.00
_cell.angle_beta   90.00
_cell.angle_gamma   90.00
#
_symmetry.space_group_name_H-M   'P 1'
#
loop_
_entity.id
_entity.type
_entity.pdbx_description
1 polymer ?
#
loop_
_entity_poly.entity_id
_entity_poly.type
_entity_poly.pdbx_seq_one_letter_code
_entity_poly.pdbx_strand_id
1 'polypeptide(L)'
;MVDAVQFFAYDALVNEEVFKEHGLEYISKSSVSLSGWRRVFNKIPKDNEGQEGLGHANIEPTNDTLGMMHGELYEMDEKFVSKLDEIYGHPDEYQRKVMRFNRHDFLMINGFTYIAKLEKTKKGLKPNKAMMKVYRKSKKLFPMLYFSRLMGTPTID
;
A
#
# COMPACT_ATOMS: atom_id res chain seq x y z
N MET A 1 0.63 -29.15 -0.51
CA MET A 1 1.42 -28.04 -1.08
C MET A 1 0.59 -26.81 -0.77
N VAL A 2 1.12 -25.83 -0.05
CA VAL A 2 0.37 -24.59 0.19
C VAL A 2 0.59 -23.74 -1.04
N ASP A 3 -0.48 -23.40 -1.76
CA ASP A 3 -0.38 -22.43 -2.84
C ASP A 3 -0.08 -21.07 -2.20
N ALA A 4 1.15 -20.61 -2.40
CA ALA A 4 1.65 -19.38 -1.80
C ALA A 4 1.62 -18.25 -2.83
N VAL A 5 1.23 -17.06 -2.36
CA VAL A 5 1.14 -15.85 -3.17
C VAL A 5 1.99 -14.74 -2.56
N GLN A 6 2.38 -13.79 -3.41
CA GLN A 6 3.19 -12.63 -3.04
C GLN A 6 2.32 -11.38 -3.10
N PHE A 7 1.98 -10.80 -1.96
CA PHE A 7 1.16 -9.60 -1.83
C PHE A 7 2.01 -8.40 -1.42
N PHE A 8 1.99 -7.33 -2.21
CA PHE A 8 2.68 -6.08 -1.89
C PHE A 8 1.74 -5.08 -1.23
N ALA A 9 2.01 -4.77 0.04
CA ALA A 9 1.35 -3.71 0.79
C ALA A 9 2.16 -2.42 0.70
N TYR A 10 1.46 -1.31 0.52
CA TYR A 10 2.02 0.02 0.58
C TYR A 10 1.24 0.99 1.48
N ASP A 11 0.09 0.54 1.98
CA ASP A 11 -0.83 1.34 2.75
C ASP A 11 -0.72 1.01 4.25
N ALA A 12 -1.82 1.07 5.01
CA ALA A 12 -1.84 0.70 6.42
C ALA A 12 -1.39 -0.75 6.67
N LEU A 13 -1.56 -1.66 5.70
CA LEU A 13 -1.17 -3.06 5.83
C LEU A 13 0.35 -3.30 5.85
N VAL A 14 1.18 -2.27 5.59
CA VAL A 14 2.62 -2.36 5.90
C VAL A 14 2.88 -2.50 7.40
N ASN A 15 1.95 -2.04 8.24
CA ASN A 15 2.04 -2.17 9.68
C ASN A 15 1.59 -3.58 10.10
N GLU A 16 2.47 -4.32 10.76
CA GLU A 16 2.20 -5.71 11.15
C GLU A 16 1.06 -5.84 12.17
N GLU A 17 0.86 -4.86 13.07
CA GLU A 17 -0.27 -4.87 14.00
C GLU A 17 -1.58 -4.78 13.20
N VAL A 18 -1.68 -3.81 12.28
CA VAL A 18 -2.85 -3.64 11.41
C VAL A 18 -3.08 -4.86 10.51
N PHE A 19 -2.01 -5.44 9.96
CA PHE A 19 -2.09 -6.64 9.13
C PHE A 19 -2.73 -7.81 9.89
N LYS A 20 -2.32 -8.04 11.14
CA LYS A 20 -2.87 -9.09 12.00
C LYS A 20 -4.26 -8.78 12.55
N GLU A 21 -4.58 -7.51 12.82
CA GLU A 21 -5.93 -7.06 13.21
C GLU A 21 -6.95 -7.36 12.11
N HIS A 22 -6.54 -7.27 10.85
CA HIS A 22 -7.33 -7.74 9.69
C HIS A 22 -7.33 -9.27 9.57
N GLY A 23 -6.84 -10.03 10.56
CA GLY A 23 -6.76 -11.49 10.57
C GLY A 23 -6.08 -12.08 9.35
N LEU A 24 -5.02 -11.42 8.87
CA LEU A 24 -4.13 -11.93 7.83
C LEU A 24 -2.89 -12.53 8.50
N GLU A 25 -2.35 -13.59 7.88
CA GLU A 25 -1.09 -14.21 8.28
C GLU A 25 -0.16 -14.32 7.08
N TYR A 26 1.14 -14.41 7.34
CA TYR A 26 2.16 -14.55 6.30
C TYR A 26 3.21 -15.59 6.71
N ILE A 27 3.80 -16.23 5.72
CA ILE A 27 4.91 -17.18 5.84
C ILE A 27 6.21 -16.41 6.00
N SER A 28 6.43 -15.41 5.14
CA SER A 28 7.60 -14.53 5.17
C SER A 28 7.23 -13.10 4.75
N LYS A 29 8.06 -12.13 5.11
CA LYS A 29 7.95 -10.76 4.61
C LYS A 29 9.30 -10.18 4.25
N SER A 30 9.33 -9.28 3.28
CA SER A 30 10.52 -8.55 2.89
C SER A 30 10.19 -7.12 2.50
N SER A 31 11.02 -6.17 2.94
CA SER A 31 10.96 -4.81 2.44
C SER A 31 11.44 -4.80 0.97
N VAL A 32 10.64 -4.20 0.10
CA VAL A 32 10.94 -4.11 -1.33
C VAL A 32 10.70 -2.70 -1.84
N SER A 33 11.16 -2.44 -3.06
CA SER A 33 10.91 -1.19 -3.77
C SER A 33 10.24 -1.42 -5.12
N LEU A 34 9.47 -0.42 -5.55
CA LEU A 34 8.77 -0.38 -6.83
C LEU A 34 9.19 0.87 -7.60
N SER A 35 9.85 0.66 -8.75
CA SER A 35 10.37 1.73 -9.60
C SER A 35 9.29 2.25 -10.57
N GLY A 36 9.29 3.56 -10.86
CA GLY A 36 8.33 4.17 -11.79
C GLY A 36 6.91 4.34 -11.22
N TRP A 37 6.75 4.16 -9.92
CA TRP A 37 5.50 4.35 -9.19
C TRP A 37 5.70 5.24 -7.98
N ARG A 38 4.65 5.94 -7.58
CA ARG A 38 4.63 6.73 -6.33
C ARG A 38 3.38 6.43 -5.52
N ARG A 39 3.51 6.60 -4.21
CA ARG A 39 2.39 6.58 -3.28
C ARG A 39 1.67 7.92 -3.33
N VAL A 40 0.35 7.87 -3.40
CA VAL A 40 -0.54 9.03 -3.36
C VAL A 40 -1.70 8.75 -2.42
N PHE A 41 -2.42 9.81 -2.03
CA PHE A 41 -3.61 9.72 -1.18
C PHE A 41 -4.83 10.24 -1.94
N ASN A 42 -5.13 9.58 -3.06
CA ASN A 42 -6.16 10.03 -4.01
C ASN A 42 -7.36 9.07 -4.10
N LYS A 43 -7.38 7.96 -3.35
CA LYS A 43 -8.54 7.07 -3.31
C LYS A 43 -9.66 7.75 -2.54
N ILE A 44 -10.84 7.84 -3.15
CA ILE A 44 -12.05 8.33 -2.48
C ILE A 44 -12.48 7.27 -1.45
N PRO A 45 -12.58 7.56 -0.14
CA PRO A 45 -13.07 6.59 0.84
C PRO A 45 -14.52 6.19 0.54
N LYS A 46 -14.91 4.96 0.91
CA LYS A 46 -16.34 4.59 0.91
C LYS A 46 -17.04 5.49 1.93
N ASP A 47 -18.08 6.19 1.50
CA ASP A 47 -18.87 7.14 2.31
C ASP A 47 -18.07 8.31 2.92
N ASN A 48 -16.86 8.61 2.39
CA ASN A 48 -15.93 9.66 2.84
C ASN A 48 -15.55 9.64 4.33
N GLU A 49 -15.99 8.63 5.10
CA GLU A 49 -15.92 8.61 6.57
C GLU A 49 -16.44 9.93 7.22
N GLY A 50 -17.30 10.67 6.51
CA GLY A 50 -17.77 12.00 6.92
C GLY A 50 -16.73 13.14 6.87
N GLN A 51 -15.55 12.94 6.29
CA GLN A 51 -14.47 13.94 6.24
C GLN A 51 -14.24 14.47 4.83
N GLU A 52 -14.55 15.76 4.60
CA GLU A 52 -14.31 16.40 3.32
C GLU A 52 -12.81 16.47 2.99
N GLY A 53 -12.45 16.06 1.77
CA GLY A 53 -11.06 16.06 1.30
C GLY A 53 -10.23 14.85 1.74
N LEU A 54 -10.81 13.90 2.48
CA LEU A 54 -10.11 12.68 2.88
C LEU A 54 -9.77 11.82 1.65
N GLY A 55 -8.54 11.31 1.61
CA GLY A 55 -8.02 10.42 0.60
C GLY A 55 -7.28 9.25 1.19
N HIS A 56 -7.64 8.04 0.75
CA HIS A 56 -6.95 6.81 1.12
C HIS A 56 -5.74 6.57 0.21
N ALA A 57 -4.83 5.75 0.71
CA ALA A 57 -3.60 5.42 0.00
C ALA A 57 -3.90 4.70 -1.32
N ASN A 58 -3.15 5.06 -2.34
CA ASN A 58 -3.14 4.45 -3.65
C ASN A 58 -1.74 4.59 -4.27
N ILE A 59 -1.52 3.97 -5.42
CA ILE A 59 -0.32 4.15 -6.23
C ILE A 59 -0.66 4.56 -7.65
N GLU A 60 0.22 5.35 -8.24
CA GLU A 60 0.12 5.74 -9.64
C GLU A 60 1.51 5.77 -10.31
N PRO A 61 1.57 5.57 -11.64
CA PRO A 61 2.80 5.73 -12.40
C PRO A 61 3.38 7.13 -12.21
N THR A 62 4.71 7.24 -12.22
CA THR A 62 5.40 8.52 -12.13
C THR A 62 6.58 8.58 -13.10
N ASN A 63 6.76 9.74 -13.73
CA ASN A 63 7.97 10.04 -14.50
C ASN A 63 9.10 10.56 -13.59
N ASP A 64 8.79 10.80 -12.31
CA ASP A 64 9.77 11.19 -11.32
C ASP A 64 10.67 10.00 -10.95
N THR A 65 11.93 10.08 -11.35
CA THR A 65 12.95 9.07 -11.06
C THR A 65 13.67 9.33 -9.74
N LEU A 66 13.32 10.39 -9.00
CA LEU A 66 14.01 10.84 -7.78
C LEU A 66 13.76 9.95 -6.55
N GLY A 67 13.02 8.85 -6.69
CA GLY A 67 12.91 7.83 -5.66
C GLY A 67 12.04 6.66 -6.05
N MET A 68 12.45 5.46 -5.65
CA MET A 68 11.60 4.28 -5.71
C MET A 68 10.59 4.32 -4.57
N MET A 69 9.38 3.85 -4.84
CA MET A 69 8.39 3.65 -3.80
C MET A 69 8.77 2.45 -2.94
N HIS A 70 8.58 2.54 -1.62
CA HIS A 70 8.83 1.44 -0.69
C HIS A 70 7.54 0.89 -0.09
N GLY A 71 7.56 -0.41 0.22
CA GLY A 71 6.49 -1.15 0.88
C GLY A 71 6.98 -2.54 1.31
N GLU A 72 6.05 -3.36 1.77
CA GLU A 72 6.33 -4.71 2.26
C GLU A 72 5.72 -5.74 1.30
N LEU A 73 6.51 -6.74 0.94
CA LEU A 73 6.07 -7.90 0.19
C LEU A 73 5.88 -9.07 1.16
N TYR A 74 4.65 -9.56 1.27
CA TYR A 74 4.26 -10.69 2.09
C TYR A 74 4.11 -11.94 1.22
N GLU A 75 4.80 -13.00 1.61
CA GLU A 75 4.53 -14.34 1.13
C GLU A 75 3.47 -14.95 2.05
N MET A 76 2.34 -15.38 1.49
CA MET A 76 1.20 -15.85 2.29
C MET A 76 0.41 -16.94 1.57
N ASP A 77 -0.41 -17.66 2.34
CA ASP A 77 -1.34 -18.67 1.82
C ASP A 77 -2.41 -18.01 0.92
N GLU A 78 -2.64 -18.57 -0.26
CA GLU A 78 -3.60 -18.07 -1.25
C GLU A 78 -5.01 -17.89 -0.68
N LYS A 79 -5.39 -18.65 0.36
CA LYS A 79 -6.71 -18.50 1.01
C LYS A 79 -7.01 -17.08 1.45
N PHE A 80 -5.98 -16.29 1.79
CA PHE A 80 -6.13 -14.91 2.23
C PHE A 80 -6.41 -13.91 1.10
N VAL A 81 -6.28 -14.32 -0.16
CA VAL A 81 -6.57 -13.45 -1.32
C VAL A 81 -8.02 -12.98 -1.29
N SER A 82 -8.97 -13.86 -0.96
CA SER A 82 -10.39 -13.50 -0.81
C SER A 82 -10.63 -12.40 0.24
N LYS A 83 -9.88 -12.46 1.35
CA LYS A 83 -9.94 -11.46 2.42
C LYS A 83 -9.29 -10.14 2.01
N LEU A 84 -8.19 -10.19 1.28
CA LEU A 84 -7.60 -8.99 0.69
C LEU A 84 -8.56 -8.36 -0.32
N ASP A 85 -9.23 -9.15 -1.16
CA ASP A 85 -10.23 -8.65 -2.10
C ASP A 85 -11.36 -7.91 -1.36
N GLU A 86 -11.82 -8.43 -0.21
CA GLU A 86 -12.79 -7.75 0.64
C GLU A 86 -12.27 -6.42 1.21
N ILE A 87 -11.07 -6.42 1.81
CA ILE A 87 -10.44 -5.21 2.40
C ILE A 87 -10.30 -4.10 1.36
N TYR A 88 -9.85 -4.47 0.15
CA TYR A 88 -9.67 -3.53 -0.95
C TYR A 88 -10.94 -3.29 -1.76
N GLY A 89 -12.06 -3.94 -1.44
CA GLY A 89 -13.30 -3.84 -2.21
C GLY A 89 -13.11 -4.21 -3.69
N HIS A 90 -12.25 -5.19 -3.99
CA HIS A 90 -12.04 -5.70 -5.32
C HIS A 90 -13.28 -6.48 -5.80
N PRO A 91 -13.71 -6.33 -7.07
CA PRO A 91 -13.09 -5.53 -8.12
C PRO A 91 -13.61 -4.09 -8.22
N ASP A 92 -14.54 -3.64 -7.39
CA ASP A 92 -15.28 -2.39 -7.60
C ASP A 92 -14.53 -1.12 -7.18
N GLU A 93 -13.67 -1.21 -6.16
CA GLU A 93 -12.92 -0.09 -5.63
C GLU A 93 -11.45 -0.10 -6.09
N TYR A 94 -10.82 -1.26 -5.99
CA TYR A 94 -9.45 -1.49 -6.41
C TYR A 94 -9.37 -2.68 -7.37
N GLN A 95 -8.40 -2.63 -8.28
CA GLN A 95 -8.04 -3.72 -9.16
C GLN A 95 -6.74 -4.39 -8.70
N ARG A 96 -6.70 -5.72 -8.75
CA ARG A 96 -5.46 -6.47 -8.58
C ARG A 96 -4.55 -6.28 -9.79
N LYS A 97 -3.27 -6.07 -9.54
CA LYS A 97 -2.26 -5.97 -10.60
C LYS A 97 -1.00 -6.69 -10.20
N VAL A 98 -0.52 -7.58 -11.08
CA VAL A 98 0.79 -8.21 -10.94
C VAL A 98 1.86 -7.21 -11.33
N MET A 99 2.85 -7.05 -10.47
CA MET A 99 3.92 -6.07 -10.55
C MET A 99 5.25 -6.75 -10.22
N ARG A 100 6.35 -6.13 -10.65
CA ARG A 100 7.71 -6.60 -10.40
C ARG A 100 8.38 -5.70 -9.38
N PHE A 101 8.85 -6.28 -8.29
CA PHE A 101 9.43 -5.57 -7.15
C PHE A 101 10.92 -5.88 -7.02
N ASN A 102 11.70 -4.88 -6.60
CA ASN A 102 13.13 -5.03 -6.34
C ASN A 102 13.35 -5.30 -4.84
N ARG A 103 13.91 -6.47 -4.53
CA ARG A 103 14.41 -6.80 -3.19
C ARG A 103 15.78 -6.17 -2.95
N HIS A 104 16.16 -6.11 -1.68
CA HIS A 104 17.46 -5.58 -1.25
C HIS A 104 18.68 -6.38 -1.75
N ASP A 105 18.50 -7.64 -2.12
CA ASP A 105 19.50 -8.52 -2.73
C ASP A 105 19.58 -8.38 -4.27
N PHE A 106 18.95 -7.34 -4.84
CA PHE A 106 18.83 -7.08 -6.27
C PHE A 106 18.04 -8.13 -7.06
N LEU A 107 17.39 -9.08 -6.38
CA LEU A 107 16.46 -9.99 -7.03
C LEU A 107 15.14 -9.29 -7.32
N MET A 108 14.58 -9.59 -8.48
CA MET A 108 13.25 -9.14 -8.85
C MET A 108 12.23 -10.24 -8.55
N ILE A 109 11.18 -9.90 -7.82
CA ILE A 109 10.08 -10.83 -7.51
C ILE A 109 8.77 -10.30 -8.09
N ASN A 110 7.97 -11.21 -8.65
CA ASN A 110 6.60 -10.92 -9.05
C ASN A 110 5.67 -11.07 -7.84
N GLY A 111 4.76 -10.12 -7.68
CA GLY A 111 3.67 -10.20 -6.72
C GLY A 111 2.51 -9.35 -7.18
N PHE A 112 1.36 -9.47 -6.54
CA PHE A 112 0.22 -8.62 -6.83
C PHE A 112 0.08 -7.52 -5.79
N THR A 113 -0.52 -6.41 -6.20
CA THR A 113 -0.94 -5.31 -5.34
C THR A 113 -2.30 -4.80 -5.79
N TYR A 114 -2.89 -3.90 -5.02
CA TYR A 114 -4.17 -3.28 -5.31
C TYR A 114 -3.96 -1.84 -5.75
N ILE A 115 -4.59 -1.46 -6.86
CA ILE A 115 -4.57 -0.09 -7.39
C ILE A 115 -6.00 0.40 -7.48
N ALA A 116 -6.30 1.59 -6.97
CA ALA A 116 -7.64 2.15 -7.07
C ALA A 116 -8.08 2.26 -8.53
N LYS A 117 -9.35 1.94 -8.79
CA LYS A 117 -9.97 2.22 -10.09
C LYS A 117 -10.02 3.73 -10.35
N LEU A 118 -9.91 4.13 -11.61
CA LEU A 118 -9.78 5.54 -11.99
C LEU A 118 -10.98 6.37 -11.51
N GLU A 119 -12.18 5.83 -11.70
CA GLU A 119 -13.47 6.39 -11.26
C GLU A 119 -13.63 6.46 -9.74
N LYS A 120 -12.73 5.81 -9.00
CA LYS A 120 -12.68 5.78 -7.54
C LYS A 120 -11.56 6.65 -6.97
N THR A 121 -10.95 7.49 -7.80
CA THR A 121 -9.90 8.44 -7.40
C THR A 121 -10.29 9.90 -7.64
N LYS A 122 -9.74 10.81 -6.84
CA LYS A 122 -9.90 12.26 -7.01
C LYS A 122 -8.60 12.99 -6.63
N LYS A 123 -8.24 14.00 -7.42
CA LYS A 123 -7.07 14.86 -7.13
C LYS A 123 -7.34 15.78 -5.94
N GLY A 124 -6.28 16.16 -5.24
CA GLY A 124 -6.33 17.11 -4.12
C GLY A 124 -6.81 16.52 -2.79
N LEU A 125 -7.13 15.23 -2.74
CA LEU A 125 -7.40 14.52 -1.49
C LEU A 125 -6.10 14.35 -0.68
N LYS A 126 -6.28 14.20 0.63
CA LYS A 126 -5.18 14.09 1.60
C LYS A 126 -5.52 13.05 2.68
N PRO A 127 -4.53 12.38 3.27
CA PRO A 127 -4.78 11.51 4.41
C PRO A 127 -5.19 12.32 5.65
N ASN A 128 -5.72 11.63 6.66
CA ASN A 128 -5.84 12.18 8.01
C ASN A 128 -4.66 11.78 8.91
N LYS A 129 -4.53 12.44 10.06
CA LYS A 129 -3.48 12.19 11.06
C LYS A 129 -3.49 10.76 11.58
N ALA A 130 -4.68 10.14 11.70
CA ALA A 130 -4.82 8.75 12.14
C ALA A 130 -4.11 7.79 11.18
N MET A 131 -4.34 7.94 9.87
CA MET A 131 -3.65 7.16 8.84
C MET A 131 -2.14 7.42 8.86
N MET A 132 -1.73 8.68 9.00
CA MET A 132 -0.30 9.03 9.09
C MET A 132 0.38 8.47 10.34
N LYS A 133 -0.35 8.29 11.43
CA LYS A 133 0.15 7.64 12.66
C LYS A 133 0.50 6.18 12.43
N VAL A 134 -0.26 5.46 11.60
CA VAL A 134 0.04 4.06 11.23
C VAL A 134 1.38 3.97 10.49
N TYR A 135 1.61 4.85 9.50
CA TYR A 135 2.92 4.90 8.83
C TYR A 135 4.04 5.28 9.79
N ARG A 136 3.79 6.21 10.73
CA ARG A 136 4.79 6.62 11.73
C ARG A 136 5.22 5.45 12.62
N LYS A 137 4.29 4.59 13.04
CA LYS A 137 4.61 3.35 13.78
C LYS A 137 5.45 2.38 12.95
N SER A 138 5.34 2.46 11.62
CA SER A 138 6.04 1.59 10.66
C SER A 138 7.38 2.14 10.19
N LYS A 139 7.92 3.18 10.85
CA LYS A 139 9.17 3.89 10.47
C LYS A 139 10.34 2.96 10.12
N LYS A 140 10.51 1.87 10.87
CA LYS A 140 11.64 0.94 10.71
C LYS A 140 11.63 0.17 9.38
N LEU A 141 10.49 0.14 8.68
CA LEU A 141 10.31 -0.56 7.41
C LEU A 141 10.71 0.29 6.19
N PHE A 142 11.02 1.56 6.40
CA PHE A 142 11.27 2.50 5.32
C PHE A 142 12.68 3.10 5.41
N PRO A 143 13.37 3.27 4.27
CA PRO A 143 14.56 4.10 4.24
C PRO A 143 14.26 5.52 4.73
N MET A 144 15.19 6.11 5.49
CA MET A 144 14.96 7.37 6.19
C MET A 144 14.52 8.51 5.26
N LEU A 145 15.12 8.62 4.07
CA LEU A 145 14.77 9.66 3.11
C LEU A 145 13.35 9.48 2.55
N TYR A 146 12.96 8.25 2.24
CA TYR A 146 11.59 7.92 1.80
C TYR A 146 10.58 8.22 2.90
N PHE A 147 10.87 7.77 4.12
CA PHE A 147 10.02 8.01 5.29
C PHE A 147 9.84 9.51 5.59
N SER A 148 10.91 10.29 5.51
CA SER A 148 10.87 11.74 5.72
C SER A 148 9.94 12.43 4.72
N ARG A 149 10.04 12.07 3.43
CA ARG A 149 9.13 12.57 2.39
C ARG A 149 7.68 12.17 2.66
N LEU A 150 7.43 10.90 3.03
CA LEU A 150 6.10 10.42 3.39
C LEU A 150 5.52 11.20 4.57
N MET A 151 6.31 11.48 5.61
CA MET A 151 5.89 12.26 6.78
C MET A 151 5.68 13.75 6.50
N GLY A 152 6.21 14.26 5.37
CA GLY A 152 5.93 15.61 4.87
C GLY A 152 4.58 15.75 4.15
N THR A 153 3.82 14.65 4.01
CA THR A 153 2.49 14.68 3.37
C THR A 153 1.52 15.52 4.22
N PRO A 154 0.89 16.57 3.64
CA PRO A 154 -0.13 17.34 4.36
C PRO A 154 -1.36 16.48 4.68
N THR A 155 -1.89 16.64 5.89
CA THR A 155 -3.15 16.01 6.31
C THR A 155 -4.33 16.96 6.14
N ILE A 156 -5.55 16.44 6.18
CA ILE A 156 -6.77 17.27 6.24
C ILE A 156 -6.99 17.90 7.63
N ASP A 157 -6.43 17.30 8.68
CA ASP A 157 -6.59 17.64 10.10
C ASP A 157 -5.28 17.99 10.79
#